data_AF-A0A3C1EYU2-F1
#
_entry.id   AF-A0A3C1EYU2-F1
#
_cell.length_a   1.000
_cell.length_b   1.000
_cell.length_c   1.000
_cell.angle_alpha   90.00
_cell.angle_beta   90.00
_cell.angle_gamma   90.00
#
_symmetry.space_group_name_H-M   'P 1'
#
loop_
_entity.id
_entity.type
_entity.pdbx_description
1 polymer ?
#
loop_
_entity_poly.entity_id
_entity_poly.type
_entity_poly.pdbx_seq_one_letter_code
_entity_poly.pdbx_strand_id
1 'polypeptide(L)'
;GSSRSIEGIDVISIIERCKDIIIKYGGHKAAAGLTISKDNIDEFKKRIKIIGNELITDNMLIPHLSVDMQLAISEVSFALMKEMELLEPCGSGNNHPVFIISDALLNDFSNFGIDGSHLRIQLKNGKTNINGIGWQLGRRAIDLKRGQKVNVVCRLEINTWQSKEYIQLNILDIKLTDSLF
;
A
#
# COMPACT_ATOMS: atom_id res chain seq x y z
N GLY A 1 -25.83 -8.97 1.97
CA GLY A 1 -24.43 -9.05 2.45
C GLY A 1 -23.48 -8.80 1.29
N SER A 2 -22.34 -8.19 1.56
CA SER A 2 -21.25 -8.01 0.61
C SER A 2 -19.98 -8.70 1.13
N SER A 3 -19.13 -9.12 0.21
CA SER A 3 -17.85 -9.77 0.52
C SER A 3 -16.73 -9.21 -0.37
N ARG A 4 -15.51 -9.26 0.16
CA ARG A 4 -14.26 -8.91 -0.52
C ARG A 4 -13.23 -9.98 -0.20
N SER A 5 -12.42 -10.32 -1.19
CA SER A 5 -11.35 -11.30 -1.07
C SER A 5 -9.97 -10.64 -1.11
N ILE A 6 -8.99 -11.36 -0.59
CA ILE A 6 -7.56 -11.10 -0.83
C ILE A 6 -7.10 -11.76 -2.14
N GLU A 7 -5.94 -11.37 -2.63
CA GLU A 7 -5.30 -12.01 -3.77
C GLU A 7 -5.15 -13.53 -3.54
N GLY A 8 -5.36 -14.32 -4.60
CA GLY A 8 -5.31 -15.79 -4.52
C GLY A 8 -6.57 -16.47 -3.98
N ILE A 9 -7.55 -15.73 -3.44
CA ILE A 9 -8.78 -16.33 -2.90
C ILE A 9 -9.99 -15.98 -3.75
N ASP A 10 -10.63 -17.00 -4.33
CA ASP A 10 -11.89 -16.86 -5.06
C ASP A 10 -13.11 -16.85 -4.11
N VAL A 11 -13.63 -15.66 -3.81
CA VAL A 11 -14.76 -15.50 -2.88
C VAL A 11 -16.07 -16.04 -3.44
N ILE A 12 -16.27 -16.07 -4.77
CA ILE A 12 -17.51 -16.59 -5.34
C ILE A 12 -17.52 -18.11 -5.21
N SER A 13 -16.38 -18.78 -5.45
CA SER A 13 -16.25 -20.23 -5.23
C SER A 13 -16.44 -20.63 -3.77
N ILE A 14 -16.02 -19.80 -2.82
CA ILE A 14 -16.29 -20.03 -1.40
C ILE A 14 -17.79 -19.97 -1.10
N ILE A 15 -18.50 -18.96 -1.61
CA ILE A 15 -19.95 -18.81 -1.41
C ILE A 15 -20.72 -19.97 -2.07
N GLU A 16 -20.26 -20.45 -3.24
CA GLU A 16 -20.87 -21.60 -3.93
C GLU A 16 -20.84 -22.88 -3.09
N ARG A 17 -19.84 -23.08 -2.23
CA ARG A 17 -19.78 -24.20 -1.28
C ARG A 17 -20.86 -24.13 -0.20
N CYS A 18 -21.51 -22.98 -0.03
CA CYS A 18 -22.61 -22.76 0.92
C CYS A 18 -23.96 -22.52 0.23
N LYS A 19 -24.09 -22.81 -1.08
CA LYS A 19 -25.26 -22.43 -1.88
C LYS A 19 -26.60 -22.95 -1.36
N ASP A 20 -26.60 -24.04 -0.59
CA ASP A 20 -27.79 -24.65 0.03
C ASP A 20 -28.47 -23.74 1.06
N ILE A 21 -27.72 -22.86 1.70
CA ILE A 21 -28.25 -21.92 2.72
C ILE A 21 -28.36 -20.48 2.21
N ILE A 22 -28.00 -20.22 0.95
CA ILE A 22 -27.98 -18.90 0.32
C ILE A 22 -29.18 -18.73 -0.62
N ILE A 23 -29.89 -17.61 -0.49
CA ILE A 23 -31.07 -17.29 -1.30
C ILE A 23 -30.65 -16.79 -2.69
N LYS A 24 -29.62 -15.94 -2.75
CA LYS A 24 -29.09 -15.36 -4.00
C LYS A 24 -27.62 -15.01 -3.78
N TYR A 25 -26.78 -15.20 -4.79
CA TYR A 25 -25.41 -14.70 -4.78
C TYR A 25 -24.96 -14.33 -6.20
N GLY A 26 -23.89 -13.56 -6.30
CA GLY A 26 -23.27 -13.18 -7.56
C GLY A 26 -22.04 -12.29 -7.35
N GLY A 27 -21.17 -12.19 -8.35
CA GLY A 27 -19.95 -11.40 -8.28
C GLY A 27 -18.79 -12.01 -9.06
N HIS A 28 -17.58 -11.66 -8.65
CA HIS A 28 -16.30 -12.11 -9.22
C HIS A 28 -15.37 -12.58 -8.11
N LYS A 29 -14.21 -13.13 -8.51
CA LYS A 29 -13.21 -13.71 -7.59
C LYS A 29 -12.87 -12.82 -6.39
N ALA A 30 -12.71 -11.52 -6.61
CA ALA A 30 -12.31 -10.57 -5.57
C ALA A 30 -13.49 -9.96 -4.78
N ALA A 31 -14.73 -10.09 -5.25
CA ALA A 31 -15.88 -9.40 -4.67
C ALA A 31 -17.20 -10.09 -5.02
N ALA A 32 -18.03 -10.34 -4.01
CA ALA A 32 -19.35 -10.94 -4.21
C ALA A 32 -20.44 -10.28 -3.35
N GLY A 33 -21.68 -10.40 -3.80
CA GLY A 33 -22.87 -10.09 -3.03
C GLY A 33 -23.67 -11.37 -2.76
N LEU A 34 -24.31 -11.44 -1.60
CA LEU A 34 -25.21 -12.53 -1.24
C LEU A 34 -26.43 -12.07 -0.44
N THR A 35 -27.50 -12.84 -0.55
CA THR A 35 -28.73 -12.76 0.26
C THR A 35 -28.89 -14.07 1.00
N ILE A 36 -29.08 -14.00 2.32
CA ILE A 36 -29.20 -15.15 3.23
C ILE A 36 -30.29 -14.88 4.25
N SER A 37 -31.01 -15.91 4.69
CA SER A 37 -31.92 -15.78 5.84
C SER A 37 -31.14 -15.47 7.11
N LYS A 38 -31.72 -14.69 8.03
CA LYS A 38 -31.09 -14.37 9.31
C LYS A 38 -30.77 -15.64 10.11
N ASP A 39 -31.64 -16.64 10.04
CA ASP A 39 -31.51 -17.90 10.77
C ASP A 39 -30.28 -18.73 10.32
N ASN A 40 -29.82 -18.52 9.09
CA ASN A 40 -28.67 -19.24 8.52
C ASN A 40 -27.33 -18.51 8.71
N ILE A 41 -27.31 -17.32 9.32
CA ILE A 41 -26.09 -16.51 9.44
C ILE A 41 -25.00 -17.24 10.25
N ASP A 42 -25.36 -17.86 11.37
CA ASP A 42 -24.37 -18.48 12.24
C ASP A 42 -23.80 -19.77 11.63
N GLU A 43 -24.62 -20.54 10.92
CA GLU A 43 -24.15 -21.68 10.13
C GLU A 43 -23.24 -21.22 8.98
N PHE A 44 -23.60 -20.15 8.28
CA PHE A 44 -22.76 -19.57 7.22
C PHE A 44 -21.40 -19.12 7.75
N LYS A 45 -21.34 -18.43 8.90
CA LYS A 45 -20.08 -18.05 9.54
C LYS A 45 -19.20 -19.27 9.85
N LYS A 46 -19.79 -20.33 10.40
CA LYS A 46 -19.08 -21.57 10.73
C LYS A 46 -18.45 -22.18 9.47
N ARG A 47 -19.23 -22.32 8.39
CA ARG A 47 -18.76 -22.87 7.11
C ARG A 47 -17.66 -22.02 6.47
N ILE A 48 -17.83 -20.70 6.43
CA ILE A 48 -16.81 -19.78 5.90
C ILE A 48 -15.51 -19.87 6.70
N LYS A 49 -15.57 -20.01 8.03
CA LYS A 49 -14.37 -20.16 8.85
C LYS A 49 -13.63 -21.47 8.56
N ILE A 50 -14.36 -22.57 8.39
CA ILE A 50 -13.77 -23.87 8.02
C ILE A 50 -13.08 -23.77 6.65
N ILE A 51 -13.80 -23.27 5.64
CA ILE A 51 -13.27 -23.11 4.28
C ILE A 51 -12.08 -22.14 4.27
N GLY A 52 -12.15 -21.05 5.04
CA GLY A 52 -11.05 -20.10 5.19
C GLY A 52 -9.78 -20.76 5.74
N ASN A 53 -9.90 -21.57 6.79
CA ASN A 53 -8.77 -22.30 7.36
C ASN A 53 -8.17 -23.35 6.40
N GLU A 54 -8.96 -23.87 5.45
CA GLU A 54 -8.47 -24.81 4.43
C GLU A 54 -7.72 -24.10 3.29
N LEU A 55 -8.15 -22.89 2.91
CA LEU A 55 -7.68 -22.20 1.71
C LEU A 55 -6.66 -21.11 1.98
N ILE A 56 -6.72 -20.47 3.15
CA ILE A 56 -5.90 -19.30 3.49
C ILE A 56 -4.70 -19.78 4.27
N THR A 57 -3.51 -19.49 3.74
CA THR A 57 -2.24 -19.70 4.44
C THR A 57 -1.81 -18.43 5.16
N ASP A 58 -0.98 -18.56 6.20
CA ASP A 58 -0.45 -17.41 6.94
C ASP A 58 0.28 -16.42 6.01
N ASN A 59 0.98 -16.91 4.99
CA ASN A 59 1.67 -16.07 4.01
C ASN A 59 0.73 -15.20 3.15
N MET A 60 -0.52 -15.64 2.93
CA MET A 60 -1.53 -14.85 2.22
C MET A 60 -2.09 -13.71 3.07
N LEU A 61 -1.94 -13.81 4.40
CA LEU A 61 -2.37 -12.78 5.35
C LEU A 61 -1.31 -11.70 5.57
N ILE A 62 -0.10 -11.91 5.05
CA ILE A 62 0.97 -10.91 5.08
C ILE A 62 0.72 -9.91 3.95
N PRO A 63 0.57 -8.61 4.24
CA PRO A 63 0.49 -7.59 3.19
C PRO A 63 1.78 -7.57 2.37
N HIS A 64 1.66 -7.69 1.05
CA HIS A 64 2.78 -7.58 0.12
C HIS A 64 2.81 -6.19 -0.51
N LEU A 65 4.00 -5.64 -0.66
CA LEU A 65 4.23 -4.39 -1.38
C LEU A 65 5.22 -4.67 -2.52
N SER A 66 4.70 -4.75 -3.74
CA SER A 66 5.52 -4.92 -4.94
C SER A 66 6.27 -3.63 -5.25
N VAL A 67 7.58 -3.76 -5.49
CA VAL A 67 8.46 -2.68 -5.92
C VAL A 67 8.88 -2.95 -7.35
N ASP A 68 8.73 -1.97 -8.22
CA ASP A 68 9.06 -2.09 -9.63
C ASP A 68 10.55 -1.86 -9.90
N MET A 69 11.16 -0.91 -9.19
CA MET A 69 12.56 -0.53 -9.43
C MET A 69 13.24 0.06 -8.19
N GLN A 70 14.53 -0.22 -8.05
CA GLN A 70 15.40 0.53 -7.13
C GLN A 70 15.85 1.83 -7.79
N LEU A 71 15.74 2.94 -7.06
CA LEU A 71 16.06 4.28 -7.52
C LEU A 71 17.05 4.93 -6.55
N ALA A 72 18.16 5.45 -7.05
CA ALA A 72 19.03 6.28 -6.22
C ALA A 72 18.36 7.64 -5.98
N ILE A 73 18.50 8.18 -4.78
CA ILE A 73 17.91 9.48 -4.42
C ILE A 73 18.35 10.61 -5.37
N SER A 74 19.55 10.51 -5.94
CA SER A 74 20.12 11.46 -6.90
C SER A 74 19.48 11.42 -8.30
N GLU A 75 18.80 10.32 -8.64
CA GLU A 75 18.12 10.14 -9.93
C GLU A 75 16.72 10.78 -9.93
N VAL A 76 16.17 11.08 -8.74
CA VAL A 76 14.88 11.75 -8.60
C VAL A 76 14.96 13.16 -9.18
N SER A 77 14.33 13.35 -10.34
CA SER A 77 14.43 14.57 -11.13
C SER A 77 13.18 14.81 -11.98
N PHE A 78 12.97 16.04 -12.45
CA PHE A 78 11.85 16.37 -13.33
C PHE A 78 11.97 15.69 -14.70
N ALA A 79 13.19 15.34 -15.12
CA ALA A 79 13.41 14.55 -16.33
C ALA A 79 12.83 13.15 -16.17
N LEU A 80 13.12 12.47 -15.05
CA LEU A 80 12.53 11.18 -14.72
C LEU A 80 11.00 11.26 -14.64
N MET A 81 10.44 12.32 -14.04
CA MET A 81 8.98 12.49 -13.99
C MET A 81 8.35 12.57 -15.39
N LYS A 82 8.99 13.28 -16.34
CA LYS A 82 8.53 13.33 -17.73
C LYS A 82 8.60 11.98 -18.45
N GLU A 83 9.60 11.17 -18.13
CA GLU A 83 9.67 9.80 -18.66
C GLU A 83 8.53 8.94 -18.08
N MET A 84 8.18 9.13 -16.81
CA MET A 84 7.05 8.43 -16.17
C MET A 84 5.69 8.79 -16.78
N GLU A 85 5.51 10.00 -17.32
CA GLU A 85 4.27 10.40 -18.01
C GLU A 85 3.99 9.50 -19.24
N LEU A 86 5.01 8.88 -19.84
CA LEU A 86 4.84 7.93 -20.94
C LEU A 86 4.13 6.62 -20.52
N LEU A 87 4.03 6.35 -19.21
CA LEU A 87 3.33 5.20 -18.65
C LEU A 87 1.85 5.46 -18.40
N GLU A 88 1.37 6.68 -18.64
CA GLU A 88 -0.04 7.00 -18.49
C GLU A 88 -0.93 6.37 -19.58
N PRO A 89 -2.21 6.07 -19.28
CA PRO A 89 -2.88 6.29 -18.00
C PRO A 89 -2.57 5.18 -16.98
N CYS A 90 -2.25 5.59 -15.76
CA CYS A 90 -2.12 4.68 -14.63
C CYS A 90 -3.49 4.48 -13.93
N GLY A 91 -3.72 3.30 -13.37
CA GLY A 91 -4.96 2.91 -12.72
C GLY A 91 -5.09 1.40 -12.54
N SER A 92 -6.33 0.91 -12.48
CA SER A 92 -6.58 -0.52 -12.38
C SER A 92 -6.03 -1.26 -13.61
N GLY A 93 -5.05 -2.13 -13.40
CA GLY A 93 -4.38 -2.90 -14.46
C GLY A 93 -3.10 -2.28 -15.01
N ASN A 94 -2.79 -1.03 -14.62
CA ASN A 94 -1.52 -0.36 -14.90
C ASN A 94 -1.15 0.52 -13.70
N ASN A 95 -0.61 -0.10 -12.64
CA ASN A 95 -0.35 0.62 -11.40
C ASN A 95 0.74 1.70 -11.61
N HIS A 96 0.64 2.80 -10.86
CA HIS A 96 1.74 3.76 -10.81
C HIS A 96 3.03 3.08 -10.33
N PRO A 97 4.17 3.36 -10.97
CA PRO A 97 5.45 2.78 -10.57
C PRO A 97 5.78 3.03 -9.10
N VAL A 98 6.19 1.97 -8.42
CA VAL A 98 6.63 1.97 -7.03
C VAL A 98 8.13 1.77 -7.00
N PHE A 99 8.84 2.70 -6.36
CA PHE A 99 10.28 2.69 -6.25
C PHE A 99 10.72 2.34 -4.83
N ILE A 100 11.89 1.73 -4.71
CA ILE A 100 12.64 1.68 -3.45
C ILE A 100 13.86 2.59 -3.54
N ILE A 101 13.96 3.51 -2.58
CA ILE A 101 15.17 4.30 -2.33
C ILE A 101 15.85 3.71 -1.10
N SER A 102 16.94 3.01 -1.33
CA SER A 102 17.72 2.36 -0.27
C SER A 102 18.78 3.29 0.30
N ASP A 103 19.12 3.08 1.57
CA ASP A 103 20.27 3.71 2.23
C ASP A 103 20.23 5.27 2.20
N ALA A 104 19.03 5.84 2.18
CA ALA A 104 18.82 7.28 2.10
C ALA A 104 19.06 7.94 3.46
N LEU A 105 19.84 9.02 3.47
CA LEU A 105 20.12 9.75 4.71
C LEU A 105 18.90 10.58 5.13
N LEU A 106 18.30 10.23 6.26
CA LEU A 106 17.16 10.93 6.86
C LEU A 106 17.63 12.22 7.53
N ASN A 107 17.35 13.36 6.90
CA ASN A 107 17.72 14.68 7.43
C ASN A 107 16.77 15.12 8.56
N ASP A 108 15.47 14.99 8.34
CA ASP A 108 14.44 15.36 9.33
C ASP A 108 13.18 14.53 9.15
N PHE A 109 12.34 14.49 10.18
CA PHE A 109 11.00 13.90 10.13
C PHE A 109 10.09 14.49 11.20
N SER A 110 8.78 14.46 10.96
CA SER A 110 7.77 14.88 11.92
C SER A 110 6.43 14.22 11.63
N ASN A 111 5.60 14.09 12.66
CA ASN A 111 4.21 13.71 12.48
C ASN A 111 3.37 14.95 12.18
N PHE A 112 2.31 14.77 11.39
CA PHE A 112 1.31 15.80 11.10
C PHE A 112 -0.09 15.20 10.97
N GLY A 113 -1.09 16.08 10.82
CA GLY A 113 -2.50 15.73 10.96
C GLY A 113 -2.99 16.02 12.38
N ILE A 114 -4.31 16.15 12.55
CA ILE A 114 -4.94 16.53 13.83
C ILE A 114 -4.55 15.56 14.95
N ASP A 115 -4.41 14.29 14.61
CA ASP A 115 -4.06 13.17 15.49
C ASP A 115 -2.59 12.70 15.34
N GLY A 116 -1.79 13.39 14.52
CA GLY A 116 -0.41 12.96 14.22
C GLY A 116 -0.33 11.63 13.45
N SER A 117 -1.39 11.23 12.75
CA SER A 117 -1.47 9.96 12.02
C SER A 117 -0.57 9.87 10.79
N HIS A 118 -0.05 10.99 10.30
CA HIS A 118 0.73 11.03 9.08
C HIS A 118 2.20 11.36 9.35
N LEU A 119 3.08 10.86 8.49
CA LEU A 119 4.52 11.07 8.58
C LEU A 119 4.98 12.02 7.48
N ARG A 120 5.77 13.01 7.83
CA ARG A 120 6.59 13.80 6.91
C ARG A 120 8.05 13.46 7.15
N ILE A 121 8.82 13.27 6.09
CA ILE A 121 10.27 13.10 6.16
C ILE A 121 10.98 14.06 5.20
N GLN A 122 12.27 14.26 5.44
CA GLN A 122 13.21 14.89 4.53
C GLN A 122 14.40 13.97 4.32
N LEU A 123 14.65 13.58 3.08
CA LEU A 123 15.83 12.81 2.69
C LEU A 123 16.85 13.72 2.05
N LYS A 124 18.14 13.50 2.33
CA LYS A 124 19.21 14.27 1.73
C LYS A 124 19.41 13.87 0.26
N ASN A 125 19.45 14.85 -0.63
CA ASN A 125 19.75 14.68 -2.05
C ASN A 125 20.90 15.64 -2.44
N GLY A 126 22.15 15.18 -2.26
CA GLY A 126 23.33 16.02 -2.47
C GLY A 126 23.37 17.23 -1.53
N LYS A 127 23.22 18.44 -2.08
CA LYS A 127 23.19 19.71 -1.32
C LYS A 127 21.77 20.16 -0.94
N THR A 128 20.75 19.52 -1.50
CA THR A 128 19.34 19.82 -1.23
C THR A 128 18.69 18.66 -0.47
N ASN A 129 17.42 18.82 -0.14
CA ASN A 129 16.59 17.77 0.44
C ASN A 129 15.38 17.53 -0.46
N ILE A 130 14.84 16.32 -0.40
CA ILE A 130 13.53 16.00 -0.96
C ILE A 130 12.56 15.64 0.16
N ASN A 131 11.35 16.16 0.06
CA ASN A 131 10.30 15.89 1.03
C ASN A 131 9.58 14.59 0.68
N GLY A 132 9.16 13.86 1.71
CA GLY A 132 8.27 12.72 1.57
C GLY A 132 7.10 12.79 2.54
N ILE A 133 5.94 12.32 2.10
CA ILE A 133 4.70 12.25 2.86
C ILE A 133 4.22 10.80 2.88
N GLY A 134 4.03 10.25 4.08
CA GLY A 134 3.46 8.93 4.31
C GLY A 134 2.14 9.05 5.05
N TRP A 135 1.04 8.74 4.37
CA TRP A 135 -0.30 8.73 4.97
C TRP A 135 -0.45 7.52 5.89
N GLN A 136 -1.07 7.72 7.07
CA GLN A 136 -1.21 6.68 8.11
C GLN A 136 0.11 6.07 8.62
N LEU A 137 1.26 6.68 8.29
CA LEU A 137 2.58 6.21 8.73
C LEU A 137 3.11 6.95 9.96
N GLY A 138 2.32 7.79 10.64
CA GLY A 138 2.78 8.58 11.79
C GLY A 138 3.36 7.72 12.92
N ARG A 139 2.90 6.48 13.08
CA ARG A 139 3.48 5.54 14.06
C ARG A 139 4.95 5.18 13.75
N ARG A 140 5.36 5.19 12.48
CA ARG A 140 6.75 4.87 12.07
C ARG A 140 7.77 5.85 12.62
N ALA A 141 7.36 7.08 12.96
CA ALA A 141 8.26 8.07 13.54
C ALA A 141 8.96 7.60 14.83
N ILE A 142 8.37 6.66 15.58
CA ILE A 142 8.97 6.11 16.80
C ILE A 142 10.27 5.35 16.52
N ASP A 143 10.39 4.78 15.32
CA ASP A 143 11.55 4.01 14.88
C ASP A 143 12.59 4.88 14.16
N LEU A 144 12.34 6.19 14.04
CA LEU A 144 13.17 7.11 13.26
C LEU A 144 14.09 7.98 14.12
N LYS A 145 15.29 8.26 13.59
CA LYS A 145 16.27 9.20 14.15
C LYS A 145 16.91 10.04 13.06
N ARG A 146 17.13 11.32 13.33
CA ARG A 146 17.82 12.21 12.40
C ARG A 146 19.25 11.74 12.16
N GLY A 147 19.73 11.86 10.93
CA GLY A 147 21.07 11.46 10.51
C GLY A 147 21.26 9.97 10.28
N GLN A 148 20.22 9.15 10.45
CA GLN A 148 20.30 7.72 10.14
C GLN A 148 19.98 7.43 8.68
N LYS A 149 20.31 6.21 8.24
CA LYS A 149 19.96 5.69 6.91
C LYS A 149 18.66 4.88 6.94
N VAL A 150 17.81 5.09 5.94
CA VAL A 150 16.51 4.45 5.81
C VAL A 150 16.31 3.89 4.41
N ASN A 151 15.50 2.84 4.31
CA ASN A 151 14.94 2.35 3.07
C ASN A 151 13.50 2.85 2.97
N VAL A 152 13.17 3.49 1.86
CA VAL A 152 11.85 4.09 1.62
C VAL A 152 11.24 3.47 0.37
N VAL A 153 10.03 2.94 0.50
CA VAL A 153 9.22 2.55 -0.67
C VAL A 153 8.25 3.67 -0.97
N CYS A 154 8.28 4.22 -2.18
CA CYS A 154 7.52 5.40 -2.53
C CYS A 154 7.11 5.46 -4.00
N ARG A 155 6.10 6.29 -4.27
CA ARG A 155 5.80 6.83 -5.60
C ARG A 155 6.36 8.24 -5.71
N LEU A 156 6.73 8.66 -6.92
CA LEU A 156 7.13 10.03 -7.18
C LEU A 156 5.91 10.84 -7.61
N GLU A 157 5.77 12.04 -7.07
CA GLU A 157 4.68 12.97 -7.39
C GLU A 157 5.23 14.37 -7.66
N ILE A 158 4.63 15.08 -8.61
CA ILE A 158 4.83 16.53 -8.77
C ILE A 158 3.76 17.23 -7.95
N ASN A 159 4.18 18.10 -7.03
CA ASN A 159 3.30 19.00 -6.30
C ASN A 159 3.55 20.45 -6.71
N THR A 160 2.48 21.24 -6.69
CA THR A 160 2.53 22.66 -7.05
C THR A 160 2.09 23.50 -5.86
N TRP A 161 2.97 24.38 -5.38
CA TRP A 161 2.68 25.34 -4.32
C TRP A 161 3.11 26.74 -4.74
N GLN A 162 2.21 27.73 -4.66
CA GLN A 162 2.47 29.10 -5.10
C GLN A 162 3.10 29.17 -6.51
N SER A 163 2.55 28.39 -7.45
CA SER A 163 3.02 28.26 -8.84
C SER A 163 4.45 27.73 -9.00
N LYS A 164 5.04 27.14 -7.96
CA LYS A 164 6.31 26.42 -8.03
C LYS A 164 6.06 24.93 -7.90
N GLU A 165 6.60 24.18 -8.85
CA GLU A 165 6.58 22.73 -8.83
C GLU A 165 7.77 22.19 -8.05
N TYR A 166 7.55 21.08 -7.36
CA TYR A 166 8.59 20.31 -6.69
C TYR A 166 8.20 18.83 -6.68
N ILE A 167 9.21 17.97 -6.68
CA ILE A 167 9.00 16.53 -6.55
C ILE A 167 8.84 16.19 -5.07
N GLN A 168 7.85 15.37 -4.77
CA GLN A 168 7.58 14.83 -3.45
C GLN A 168 7.52 13.30 -3.53
N LEU A 169 8.02 12.63 -2.51
CA LEU A 169 7.86 11.20 -2.35
C LEU A 169 6.51 10.93 -1.65
N ASN A 170 5.61 10.19 -2.28
CA ASN A 170 4.47 9.59 -1.60
C ASN A 170 4.89 8.23 -1.04
N ILE A 171 5.08 8.17 0.27
CA ILE A 171 5.69 7.05 0.98
C ILE A 171 4.63 6.00 1.25
N LEU A 172 4.89 4.78 0.77
CA LEU A 172 4.08 3.60 1.00
C LEU A 172 4.58 2.83 2.24
N ASP A 173 5.89 2.77 2.45
CA ASP A 173 6.48 2.26 3.69
C ASP A 173 7.91 2.80 3.91
N ILE A 174 8.38 2.73 5.15
CA ILE A 174 9.71 3.17 5.54
C ILE A 174 10.26 2.28 6.65
N LYS A 175 11.54 1.93 6.55
CA LYS A 175 12.26 1.22 7.61
C LYS A 175 13.73 1.61 7.69
N LEU A 176 14.37 1.20 8.77
CA LEU A 176 15.82 1.30 8.95
C LEU A 176 16.57 0.42 7.96
N THR A 177 17.75 0.83 7.51
CA THR A 177 18.55 0.06 6.55
C THR A 177 19.05 -1.29 7.12
N ASP A 178 19.22 -1.40 8.44
CA ASP A 178 19.75 -2.61 9.10
C ASP A 178 18.72 -3.73 9.32
N SER A 179 17.45 -3.52 8.97
CA SER A 179 16.46 -4.59 8.91
C SER A 179 16.30 -5.07 7.47
N LEU A 180 16.90 -6.23 7.14
CA LEU A 180 16.67 -6.94 5.88
C LEU A 180 15.16 -7.14 5.64
N PHE A 181 14.73 -7.12 4.37
CA PHE A 181 13.33 -7.37 3.97
C PHE A 181 12.95 -8.82 4.24
#